data_AF-A0A7S0QS39-F1
#
_entry.id   AF-A0A7S0QS39-F1
#
_cell.length_a   1.000
_cell.length_b   1.000
_cell.length_c   1.000
_cell.angle_alpha   90.00
_cell.angle_beta   90.00
_cell.angle_gamma   90.00
#
_symmetry.space_group_name_H-M   'P 1'
#
loop_
_entity.id
_entity.type
_entity.pdbx_description
1 polymer ?
#
loop_
_entity_poly.entity_id
_entity_poly.type
_entity_poly.pdbx_seq_one_letter_code
_entity_poly.pdbx_strand_id
1 'polypeptide(L)'
;MIKRKNKFYKTIENQIIFSNTQHSHIRGIGLYNIFNFKYALQGFIGQICARKAAAIFLYAVKNSEIQRINVIIVGNSGTGKTCLSIAIGLSIDKTMPFVAVNGAELNFLSVSKIENIKQIIRKAIGVKFFNESFIIQGEVVDVKINEESEKNNISFAKLILKTNEIQSTYKIGWEIYSSFLKKKIKKGDIITIDKEKNLVEKTK
;
A
#
# COMPACT_ATOMS: atom_id res chain seq x y z
N MET A 1 11.39 -21.48 -12.86
CA MET A 1 11.42 -20.00 -12.87
C MET A 1 10.00 -19.49 -12.69
N ILE A 2 9.65 -19.00 -11.49
CA ILE A 2 8.27 -18.58 -11.21
C ILE A 2 8.13 -17.11 -11.62
N LYS A 3 7.52 -16.84 -12.77
CA LYS A 3 7.05 -15.48 -13.10
C LYS A 3 5.90 -15.13 -12.17
N ARG A 4 6.21 -14.57 -11.00
CA ARG A 4 5.19 -13.97 -10.14
C ARG A 4 4.97 -12.53 -10.61
N LYS A 5 3.78 -12.26 -11.18
CA LYS A 5 3.25 -10.90 -11.29
C LYS A 5 2.95 -10.41 -9.88
N ASN A 6 3.96 -9.92 -9.17
CA ASN A 6 3.71 -9.26 -7.90
C ASN A 6 3.17 -7.87 -8.18
N LYS A 7 1.86 -7.68 -8.00
CA LYS A 7 1.23 -6.36 -7.88
C LYS A 7 1.74 -5.71 -6.60
N PHE A 8 2.91 -5.08 -6.67
CA PHE A 8 3.36 -4.19 -5.61
C PHE A 8 2.61 -2.87 -5.75
N TYR A 9 1.54 -2.72 -4.97
CA TYR A 9 0.97 -1.42 -4.71
C TYR A 9 1.90 -0.70 -3.74
N LYS A 10 2.90 0.01 -4.26
CA LYS A 10 3.59 1.01 -3.44
C LYS A 10 2.71 2.24 -3.37
N THR A 11 1.57 2.08 -2.69
CA THR A 11 0.82 3.24 -2.20
C THR A 11 1.72 3.85 -1.15
N ILE A 12 2.19 5.07 -1.41
CA ILE A 12 2.80 5.93 -0.40
C ILE A 12 1.84 5.89 0.79
N GLU A 13 2.27 5.24 1.86
CA GLU A 13 1.55 5.02 3.13
C GLU A 13 0.05 5.26 3.08
N ASN A 14 -0.70 4.21 2.70
CA ASN A 14 -2.11 4.18 3.04
C ASN A 14 -2.21 4.05 4.56
N GLN A 15 -2.42 5.15 5.28
CA GLN A 15 -3.32 5.10 6.40
C GLN A 15 -3.84 6.49 6.75
N ILE A 16 -5.15 6.58 6.56
CA ILE A 16 -6.08 7.47 7.21
C ILE A 16 -5.75 7.49 8.72
N ILE A 17 -5.00 8.49 9.19
CA ILE A 17 -4.78 8.70 10.64
C ILE A 17 -6.00 9.46 11.16
N PHE A 18 -7.07 8.73 11.48
CA PHE A 18 -8.03 9.26 12.44
C PHE A 18 -7.45 9.00 13.84
N SER A 19 -6.70 9.96 14.37
CA SER A 19 -6.18 9.95 15.75
C SER A 19 -7.28 10.04 16.82
N ASN A 20 -8.55 9.98 16.46
CA ASN A 20 -9.68 10.21 17.36
C ASN A 20 -10.49 8.94 17.59
N THR A 21 -10.40 8.43 18.82
CA THR A 21 -11.11 7.26 19.36
C THR A 21 -12.64 7.35 19.21
N GLN A 22 -13.21 8.55 19.16
CA GLN A 22 -14.65 8.81 19.12
C GLN A 22 -15.37 8.30 17.86
N HIS A 23 -14.64 8.08 16.75
CA HIS A 23 -15.20 7.67 15.46
C HIS A 23 -14.66 6.31 14.97
N SER A 24 -13.96 5.59 15.84
CA SER A 24 -13.35 4.28 15.56
C SER A 24 -14.36 3.18 15.21
N HIS A 25 -15.61 3.32 15.65
CA HIS A 25 -16.68 2.35 15.38
C HIS A 25 -17.18 2.40 13.92
N ILE A 26 -16.89 3.48 13.19
CA ILE A 26 -17.32 3.66 11.80
C ILE A 26 -16.38 2.86 10.90
N ARG A 27 -16.97 2.01 10.06
CA ARG A 27 -16.26 1.17 9.09
C ARG A 27 -16.61 1.47 7.64
N GLY A 28 -17.60 2.34 7.41
CA GLY A 28 -18.05 2.75 6.09
C GLY A 28 -19.44 3.39 6.14
N ILE A 29 -19.99 3.75 4.97
CA ILE A 29 -21.31 4.40 4.85
C ILE A 29 -22.46 3.40 5.12
N GLY A 30 -22.19 2.10 5.23
CA GLY A 30 -23.23 1.10 5.48
C GLY A 30 -24.08 0.83 4.23
N LEU A 31 -23.41 0.64 3.10
CA LEU A 31 -24.03 0.30 1.82
C LEU A 31 -23.96 -1.20 1.57
N TYR A 32 -25.05 -1.79 1.10
CA TYR A 32 -25.05 -3.13 0.50
C TYR A 32 -25.10 -3.04 -1.02
N ASN A 33 -25.94 -2.12 -1.53
CA ASN A 33 -26.04 -1.76 -2.93
C ASN A 33 -26.49 -0.28 -3.02
N ILE A 34 -26.33 0.38 -4.18
CA ILE A 34 -26.54 1.85 -4.35
C ILE A 34 -27.89 2.33 -3.80
N PHE A 35 -28.95 1.51 -3.90
CA PHE A 35 -30.30 1.86 -3.47
C PHE A 35 -30.72 1.28 -2.11
N ASN A 36 -30.00 0.29 -1.57
CA ASN A 36 -30.42 -0.47 -0.40
C ASN A 36 -29.62 -0.10 0.85
N PHE A 37 -30.23 0.74 1.70
CA PHE A 37 -29.66 1.17 2.97
C PHE A 37 -30.36 0.47 4.12
N LYS A 38 -29.55 -0.10 5.03
CA LYS A 38 -30.04 -0.50 6.35
C LYS A 38 -29.94 0.68 7.31
N TYR A 39 -30.91 0.76 8.21
CA TYR A 39 -30.96 1.78 9.26
C TYR A 39 -29.66 1.84 10.06
N ALA A 40 -29.08 0.67 10.40
CA ALA A 40 -27.78 0.54 11.03
C ALA A 40 -26.90 -0.45 10.26
N LEU A 41 -25.72 -0.02 9.79
CA LEU A 41 -24.73 -0.89 9.14
C LEU A 41 -23.33 -0.24 9.17
N GLN A 42 -22.27 -1.05 9.28
CA GLN A 42 -20.86 -0.58 9.30
C GLN A 42 -20.58 0.51 10.35
N GLY A 43 -21.31 0.49 11.47
CA GLY A 43 -21.17 1.49 12.53
C GLY A 43 -21.88 2.82 12.25
N PHE A 44 -22.48 3.00 11.08
CA PHE A 44 -23.28 4.19 10.75
C PHE A 44 -24.78 3.90 10.98
N ILE A 45 -25.45 4.77 11.73
CA ILE A 45 -26.87 4.65 12.08
C ILE A 45 -27.63 5.88 11.60
N GLY A 46 -28.81 5.70 10.99
CA GLY A 46 -29.67 6.78 10.54
C GLY A 46 -29.14 7.52 9.31
N GLN A 47 -29.46 8.82 9.21
CA GLN A 47 -29.00 9.77 8.17
C GLN A 47 -29.15 9.24 6.73
N ILE A 48 -30.29 8.60 6.46
CA ILE A 48 -30.54 7.85 5.22
C ILE A 48 -30.36 8.75 3.99
N CYS A 49 -30.89 9.98 4.00
CA CYS A 49 -30.75 10.90 2.88
C CYS A 49 -29.29 11.30 2.60
N ALA A 50 -28.53 11.60 3.66
CA ALA A 50 -27.13 11.99 3.53
C ALA A 50 -26.25 10.82 3.08
N ARG A 51 -26.52 9.61 3.58
CA ARG A 51 -25.85 8.38 3.13
C ARG A 51 -26.19 8.02 1.69
N LYS A 52 -27.44 8.23 1.26
CA LYS A 52 -27.87 8.11 -0.15
C LYS A 52 -27.08 9.05 -1.06
N ALA A 53 -27.04 10.34 -0.72
CA ALA A 53 -26.27 11.31 -1.48
C ALA A 53 -24.77 10.95 -1.54
N ALA A 54 -24.19 10.54 -0.41
CA ALA A 54 -22.80 10.12 -0.34
C ALA A 54 -22.51 8.85 -1.15
N ALA A 55 -23.46 7.93 -1.26
CA ALA A 55 -23.34 6.72 -2.09
C ALA A 55 -23.31 7.04 -3.58
N ILE A 56 -24.17 7.95 -4.03
CA ILE A 56 -24.19 8.42 -5.42
C ILE A 56 -22.86 9.11 -5.74
N PHE A 57 -22.37 9.95 -4.82
CA PHE A 57 -21.06 10.59 -4.96
C PHE A 57 -19.93 9.55 -5.06
N LEU A 58 -19.89 8.56 -4.18
CA LEU A 58 -18.89 7.50 -4.23
C LEU A 58 -18.94 6.70 -5.52
N TYR A 59 -20.14 6.38 -6.01
CA TYR A 59 -20.33 5.67 -7.27
C TYR A 59 -19.72 6.46 -8.43
N ALA A 60 -20.04 7.76 -8.52
CA ALA A 60 -19.51 8.63 -9.56
C ALA A 60 -17.98 8.82 -9.46
N VAL A 61 -17.43 8.88 -8.24
CA VAL A 61 -15.98 8.91 -8.02
C VAL A 61 -15.31 7.61 -8.48
N LYS A 62 -15.89 6.45 -8.17
CA LYS A 62 -15.35 5.14 -8.59
C LYS A 62 -15.35 4.96 -10.10
N ASN A 63 -16.39 5.44 -10.77
CA ASN A 63 -16.49 5.39 -12.23
C ASN A 63 -15.67 6.49 -12.94
N SER A 64 -15.02 7.38 -12.18
CA SER A 64 -14.29 8.54 -12.74
C SER A 64 -15.16 9.45 -13.62
N GLU A 65 -16.48 9.42 -13.46
CA GLU A 65 -17.45 10.25 -14.21
C GLU A 65 -17.33 11.72 -13.81
N ILE A 66 -16.86 11.96 -12.59
CA ILE A 66 -16.76 13.27 -11.99
C ILE A 66 -15.29 13.66 -11.81
N GLN A 67 -14.92 14.84 -12.30
CA GLN A 67 -13.64 15.47 -12.01
C GLN A 67 -13.88 16.83 -11.35
N ARG A 68 -13.10 17.15 -10.31
CA ARG A 68 -13.09 18.47 -9.64
C ARG A 68 -14.42 18.91 -9.02
N ILE A 69 -15.08 18.04 -8.26
CA ILE A 69 -16.25 18.42 -7.45
C ILE A 69 -15.85 18.66 -6.00
N ASN A 70 -16.40 19.75 -5.45
CA ASN A 70 -16.36 20.05 -4.03
C ASN A 70 -17.72 19.71 -3.41
N VAL A 71 -17.71 18.91 -2.36
CA VAL A 71 -18.90 18.56 -1.59
C VAL A 71 -18.82 19.24 -0.24
N ILE A 72 -19.89 19.95 0.14
CA ILE A 72 -20.01 20.60 1.44
C ILE A 72 -21.13 19.90 2.22
N ILE A 73 -20.81 19.46 3.44
CA ILE A 73 -21.77 18.81 4.34
C ILE A 73 -22.19 19.83 5.41
N VAL A 74 -23.47 20.22 5.37
CA VAL A 74 -24.05 21.24 6.27
C VAL A 74 -25.10 20.59 7.17
N GLY A 75 -25.27 21.12 8.38
CA GLY A 75 -26.29 20.69 9.35
C GLY A 75 -26.00 21.19 10.76
N ASN A 76 -26.87 20.88 11.72
CA ASN A 76 -26.70 21.28 13.12
C ASN A 76 -25.50 20.57 13.79
N SER A 77 -25.08 21.03 14.97
CA SER A 77 -24.08 20.31 15.77
C SER A 77 -24.59 18.92 16.18
N GLY A 78 -23.71 17.93 16.32
CA GLY A 78 -24.07 16.57 16.74
C GLY A 78 -24.77 15.69 15.68
N THR A 79 -25.05 16.19 14.48
CA THR A 79 -25.79 15.46 13.43
C THR A 79 -24.96 14.42 12.63
N GLY A 80 -23.72 14.16 13.04
CA GLY A 80 -22.86 13.15 12.40
C GLY A 80 -22.16 13.60 11.11
N LYS A 81 -21.95 14.90 10.90
CA LYS A 81 -21.25 15.44 9.70
C LYS A 81 -19.84 14.88 9.56
N THR A 82 -19.04 14.95 10.62
CA THR A 82 -17.68 14.39 10.66
C THR A 82 -17.70 12.88 10.47
N CYS A 83 -18.66 12.20 11.12
CA CYS A 83 -18.90 10.76 10.97
C CYS A 83 -19.16 10.39 9.49
N LEU A 84 -19.97 11.19 8.77
CA LEU A 84 -20.25 10.98 7.34
C LEU A 84 -19.01 11.16 6.47
N SER A 85 -18.20 12.19 6.71
CA SER A 85 -16.92 12.40 6.00
C SER A 85 -15.95 11.24 6.21
N ILE A 86 -15.85 10.74 7.45
CA ILE A 86 -15.05 9.58 7.82
C ILE A 86 -15.54 8.33 7.09
N ALA A 87 -16.85 8.11 7.10
CA ALA A 87 -17.49 6.98 6.43
C ALA A 87 -17.24 7.00 4.92
N ILE A 88 -17.30 8.18 4.28
CA ILE A 88 -16.94 8.36 2.87
C ILE A 88 -15.49 7.97 2.65
N GLY A 89 -14.55 8.52 3.42
CA GLY A 89 -13.13 8.22 3.31
C GLY A 89 -12.81 6.72 3.43
N LEU A 90 -13.47 6.02 4.36
CA LEU A 90 -13.32 4.57 4.56
C LEU A 90 -13.97 3.72 3.47
N SER A 91 -14.96 4.26 2.77
CA SER A 91 -15.70 3.54 1.72
C SER A 91 -15.09 3.73 0.32
N ILE A 92 -14.16 4.67 0.18
CA ILE A 92 -13.29 4.81 -0.99
C ILE A 92 -12.38 3.59 -1.08
N ASP A 93 -11.99 3.22 -2.30
CA ASP A 93 -11.09 2.09 -2.51
C ASP A 93 -9.77 2.29 -1.75
N LYS A 94 -9.31 1.23 -1.07
CA LYS A 94 -8.06 1.25 -0.28
C LYS A 94 -6.83 1.70 -1.06
N THR A 95 -6.88 1.74 -2.38
CA THR A 95 -5.75 2.15 -3.23
C THR A 95 -5.73 3.64 -3.55
N MET A 96 -6.79 4.38 -3.18
CA MET A 96 -6.91 5.80 -3.41
C MET A 96 -6.55 6.55 -2.11
N PRO A 97 -5.66 7.55 -2.17
CA PRO A 97 -5.30 8.32 -0.99
C PRO A 97 -6.50 9.15 -0.49
N PHE A 98 -6.62 9.27 0.82
CA PHE A 98 -7.61 10.11 1.47
C PHE A 98 -6.92 10.88 2.60
N VAL A 99 -7.04 12.21 2.57
CA VAL A 99 -6.40 13.11 3.53
C VAL A 99 -7.49 13.87 4.29
N ALA A 100 -7.58 13.63 5.59
CA ALA A 100 -8.38 14.44 6.50
C ALA A 100 -7.48 15.54 7.09
N VAL A 101 -7.96 16.78 7.08
CA VAL A 101 -7.24 17.92 7.65
C VAL A 101 -8.17 18.71 8.54
N ASN A 102 -7.67 19.12 9.71
CA ASN A 102 -8.38 20.07 10.54
C ASN A 102 -8.08 21.50 10.07
N GLY A 103 -9.10 22.36 9.95
CA GLY A 103 -8.91 23.75 9.53
C GLY A 103 -7.94 24.54 10.41
N ALA A 104 -7.84 24.19 11.70
CA ALA A 104 -6.87 24.78 12.61
C ALA A 104 -5.40 24.44 12.25
N GLU A 105 -5.16 23.27 11.65
CA GLU A 105 -3.82 22.84 11.19
C GLU A 105 -3.36 23.61 9.95
N LEU A 106 -4.21 24.40 9.29
CA LEU A 106 -3.81 25.15 8.10
C LEU A 106 -3.00 26.42 8.42
N ASN A 107 -3.09 26.91 9.65
CA ASN A 107 -2.46 28.16 10.10
C ASN A 107 -1.19 27.87 10.91
N PHE A 108 -0.08 27.56 10.23
CA PHE A 108 1.25 27.49 10.86
C PHE A 108 1.97 28.85 10.76
N LEU A 109 2.71 29.21 11.81
CA LEU A 109 3.52 30.45 11.83
C LEU A 109 4.77 30.34 10.94
N SER A 110 5.29 29.13 10.73
CA SER A 110 6.56 28.88 10.03
C SER A 110 6.43 28.78 8.51
N VAL A 111 5.23 28.51 7.99
CA VAL A 111 5.00 28.26 6.55
C VAL A 111 3.80 29.05 6.07
N SER A 112 3.88 29.58 4.85
CA SER A 112 2.74 30.30 4.25
C SER A 112 1.50 29.40 4.12
N LYS A 113 0.32 29.98 4.37
CA LYS A 113 -0.97 29.27 4.26
C LYS A 113 -1.15 28.59 2.90
N ILE A 114 -0.69 29.25 1.83
CA ILE A 114 -0.77 28.74 0.45
C ILE A 114 0.07 27.48 0.28
N GLU A 115 1.29 27.44 0.83
CA GLU A 115 2.15 26.26 0.69
C GLU A 115 1.63 25.06 1.49
N ASN A 116 1.05 25.29 2.67
CA ASN A 116 0.40 24.22 3.44
C ASN A 116 -0.76 23.59 2.65
N ILE A 117 -1.63 24.41 2.05
CA ILE A 117 -2.74 23.93 1.22
C ILE A 117 -2.21 23.16 0.00
N LYS A 118 -1.17 23.68 -0.68
CA LYS A 118 -0.54 22.96 -1.79
C LYS A 118 0.00 21.60 -1.37
N GLN A 119 0.67 21.50 -0.23
CA GLN A 119 1.19 20.24 0.28
C GLN A 119 0.07 19.24 0.59
N ILE A 120 -1.03 19.70 1.18
CA ILE A 120 -2.21 18.86 1.47
C ILE A 120 -2.82 18.32 0.17
N ILE A 121 -3.00 19.18 -0.84
CA ILE A 121 -3.52 18.77 -2.15
C ILE A 121 -2.58 17.75 -2.80
N ARG A 122 -1.26 17.96 -2.75
CA ARG A 122 -0.27 16.99 -3.26
C ARG A 122 -0.38 15.63 -2.55
N LYS A 123 -0.57 15.62 -1.23
CA LYS A 123 -0.77 14.37 -0.45
C LYS A 123 -2.06 13.65 -0.84
N ALA A 124 -3.10 14.37 -1.27
CA ALA A 124 -4.37 13.81 -1.69
C ALA A 124 -4.37 13.27 -3.14
N ILE A 125 -3.28 13.46 -3.90
CA ILE A 125 -3.14 12.97 -5.27
C ILE A 125 -2.31 11.70 -5.26
N GLY A 126 -2.91 10.59 -5.73
CA GLY A 126 -2.25 9.29 -5.83
C GLY A 126 -1.88 8.97 -7.28
N VAL A 127 -0.63 8.55 -7.50
CA VAL A 127 -0.18 8.03 -8.80
C VAL A 127 0.00 6.52 -8.69
N LYS A 128 -0.71 5.77 -9.53
CA LYS A 128 -0.57 4.31 -9.63
C LYS A 128 0.39 3.99 -10.76
N PHE A 129 1.51 3.37 -10.43
CA PHE A 129 2.46 2.83 -11.40
C PHE A 129 2.45 1.30 -11.33
N PHE A 130 2.65 0.66 -12.48
CA PHE A 130 2.76 -0.78 -12.58
C PHE A 130 4.18 -1.12 -12.97
N ASN A 131 4.89 -1.83 -12.08
CA ASN A 131 6.21 -2.36 -12.36
C ASN A 131 6.13 -3.88 -12.38
N GLU A 132 6.68 -4.48 -13.43
CA GLU A 132 6.96 -5.92 -13.47
C GLU A 132 8.35 -6.13 -12.91
N SER A 133 8.52 -7.07 -11.97
CA SER A 133 9.84 -7.47 -11.49
C SER A 133 10.01 -8.98 -11.56
N PHE A 134 11.23 -9.41 -11.85
CA PHE A 134 11.58 -10.82 -11.95
C PHE A 134 12.08 -11.35 -10.61
N ILE A 135 11.30 -12.26 -10.02
CA ILE A 135 11.60 -12.87 -8.72
C ILE A 135 11.89 -14.35 -8.93
N ILE A 136 13.01 -14.82 -8.36
CA ILE A 136 13.42 -16.22 -8.35
C ILE A 136 13.18 -16.75 -6.94
N GLN A 137 12.37 -17.80 -6.81
CA GLN A 137 12.11 -18.46 -5.53
C GLN A 137 12.52 -19.92 -5.60
N GLY A 138 13.15 -20.42 -4.54
CA GLY A 138 13.51 -21.83 -4.40
C GLY A 138 14.18 -22.13 -3.07
N GLU A 139 14.34 -23.42 -2.79
CA GLU A 139 15.10 -23.94 -1.66
C GLU A 139 16.60 -23.99 -2.01
N VAL A 140 17.45 -23.53 -1.09
CA VAL A 140 18.90 -23.55 -1.26
C VAL A 140 19.44 -24.96 -1.05
N VAL A 141 19.91 -25.60 -2.12
CA VAL A 141 20.57 -26.91 -2.04
C VAL A 141 22.03 -26.75 -1.66
N ASP A 142 22.73 -25.86 -2.37
CA ASP A 142 24.17 -25.65 -2.18
C ASP A 142 24.61 -24.27 -2.64
N VAL A 143 25.67 -23.76 -2.03
CA VAL A 143 26.33 -22.50 -2.39
C VAL A 143 27.83 -22.78 -2.45
N LYS A 144 28.40 -22.68 -3.65
CA LYS A 144 29.83 -22.88 -3.91
C LYS A 144 30.46 -21.54 -4.25
N ILE A 145 31.47 -21.16 -3.49
CA ILE A 145 32.23 -19.95 -3.72
C ILE A 145 33.34 -20.31 -4.72
N ASN A 146 33.41 -19.61 -5.83
CA ASN A 146 34.60 -19.66 -6.68
C ASN A 146 35.53 -18.54 -6.23
N GLU A 147 36.53 -18.90 -5.42
CA GLU A 147 37.64 -18.01 -5.10
C GLU A 147 38.67 -18.19 -6.20
N GLU A 148 38.68 -17.29 -7.19
CA GLU A 148 39.84 -17.21 -8.09
C GLU A 148 41.02 -16.67 -7.27
N SER A 149 42.03 -17.52 -7.15
CA SER A 149 43.21 -17.35 -6.33
C SER A 149 44.10 -16.26 -6.88
N GLU A 150 43.74 -15.00 -6.68
CA GLU A 150 44.65 -13.86 -6.63
C GLU A 150 43.87 -12.61 -6.19
N LYS A 151 44.04 -12.26 -4.90
CA LYS A 151 43.56 -11.04 -4.22
C LYS A 151 42.07 -10.99 -3.89
N ASN A 152 41.68 -11.59 -2.75
CA ASN A 152 40.61 -11.18 -1.81
C ASN A 152 39.27 -10.63 -2.34
N ASN A 153 38.92 -10.87 -3.59
CA ASN A 153 37.68 -10.44 -4.22
C ASN A 153 37.02 -11.69 -4.78
N ILE A 154 35.98 -12.19 -4.11
CA ILE A 154 35.13 -13.24 -4.67
C ILE A 154 34.54 -12.69 -5.97
N SER A 155 34.94 -13.25 -7.12
CA SER A 155 34.42 -12.80 -8.41
C SER A 155 32.95 -13.21 -8.54
N PHE A 156 32.63 -14.49 -8.33
CA PHE A 156 31.26 -15.02 -8.40
C PHE A 156 31.04 -16.25 -7.50
N ALA A 157 29.83 -16.40 -6.95
CA ALA A 157 29.38 -17.60 -6.25
C ALA A 157 28.37 -18.40 -7.11
N LYS A 158 28.50 -19.72 -7.14
CA LYS A 158 27.51 -20.62 -7.77
C LYS A 158 26.48 -21.02 -6.73
N LEU A 159 25.22 -20.70 -6.98
CA LEU A 159 24.09 -21.01 -6.11
C LEU A 159 23.16 -22.01 -6.79
N ILE A 160 22.83 -23.08 -6.09
CA ILE A 160 21.96 -24.15 -6.59
C ILE A 160 20.62 -24.02 -5.87
N LEU A 161 19.57 -23.71 -6.63
CA LEU A 161 18.19 -23.70 -6.13
C LEU A 161 17.43 -24.89 -6.64
N LYS A 162 16.59 -25.44 -5.77
CA LYS A 162 15.63 -26.46 -6.12
C LYS A 162 14.22 -25.92 -5.93
N THR A 163 13.38 -26.19 -6.92
CA THR A 163 11.94 -26.08 -6.84
C THR A 163 11.35 -27.48 -6.99
N ASN A 164 10.04 -27.64 -6.81
CA ASN A 164 9.39 -28.95 -6.92
C ASN A 164 9.64 -29.63 -8.28
N GLU A 165 9.74 -28.84 -9.34
CA GLU A 165 9.85 -29.34 -10.72
C GLU A 165 11.28 -29.30 -11.25
N ILE A 166 12.04 -28.24 -10.92
CA ILE A 166 13.31 -27.95 -11.58
C ILE A 166 14.38 -27.59 -10.55
N GLN A 167 15.57 -28.12 -10.76
CA GLN A 167 16.79 -27.68 -10.10
C GLN A 167 17.58 -26.76 -11.05
N SER A 168 17.98 -25.58 -10.58
CA SER A 168 18.61 -24.56 -11.40
C SER A 168 19.87 -24.02 -10.71
N THR A 169 20.95 -23.91 -11.47
CA THR A 169 22.21 -23.34 -11.00
C THR A 169 22.36 -21.91 -11.49
N TYR A 170 22.53 -20.97 -10.57
CA TYR A 170 22.72 -19.55 -10.84
C TYR A 170 24.13 -19.11 -10.48
N LYS A 171 24.74 -18.25 -11.30
CA LYS A 171 25.95 -17.51 -10.94
C LYS A 171 25.54 -16.19 -10.31
N ILE A 172 26.06 -15.89 -9.14
CA ILE A 172 25.70 -14.75 -8.31
C ILE A 172 26.94 -13.89 -8.08
N GLY A 173 26.79 -12.57 -8.21
CA GLY A 173 27.86 -11.62 -7.91
C GLY A 173 28.00 -11.31 -6.42
N TRP A 174 29.04 -10.56 -6.07
CA TRP A 174 29.37 -10.21 -4.68
C TRP A 174 28.22 -9.52 -3.91
N GLU A 175 27.48 -8.58 -4.52
CA GLU A 175 26.42 -7.83 -3.82
C GLU A 175 25.33 -8.74 -3.27
N ILE A 176 24.83 -9.65 -4.10
CA ILE A 176 23.80 -10.61 -3.72
C ILE A 176 24.38 -11.57 -2.68
N TYR A 177 25.60 -12.08 -2.89
CA TYR A 177 26.28 -12.95 -1.94
C TYR A 177 26.51 -12.29 -0.56
N SER A 178 26.81 -11.00 -0.52
CA SER A 178 26.92 -10.22 0.72
C SER A 178 25.58 -10.17 1.48
N SER A 179 24.45 -10.09 0.74
CA SER A 179 23.11 -10.17 1.32
C SER A 179 22.78 -11.56 1.85
N PHE A 180 23.28 -12.61 1.21
CA PHE A 180 23.20 -13.99 1.73
C PHE A 180 23.91 -14.14 3.07
N LEU A 181 25.13 -13.61 3.18
CA LEU A 181 25.92 -13.65 4.42
C LEU A 181 25.23 -12.85 5.54
N LYS A 182 24.76 -11.63 5.24
CA LYS A 182 24.02 -10.79 6.20
C LYS A 182 22.78 -11.49 6.75
N LYS A 183 22.05 -12.23 5.90
CA LYS A 183 20.83 -12.96 6.30
C LYS A 183 21.09 -14.37 6.85
N LYS A 184 22.35 -14.79 6.97
CA LYS A 184 22.76 -16.11 7.50
C LYS A 184 21.99 -17.27 6.87
N ILE A 185 21.86 -17.23 5.54
CA ILE A 185 21.14 -18.24 4.77
C ILE A 185 21.93 -19.55 4.79
N LYS A 186 21.25 -20.65 5.09
CA LYS A 186 21.80 -22.01 5.16
C LYS A 186 21.18 -22.90 4.07
N LYS A 187 21.79 -24.05 3.86
CA LYS A 187 21.21 -25.12 3.03
C LYS A 187 19.86 -25.55 3.64
N GLY A 188 18.85 -25.75 2.81
CA GLY A 188 17.47 -26.05 3.19
C GLY A 188 16.58 -24.81 3.40
N ASP A 189 17.13 -23.59 3.35
CA ASP A 189 16.32 -22.38 3.49
C ASP A 189 15.57 -22.06 2.18
N ILE A 190 14.32 -21.63 2.29
CA ILE A 190 13.54 -21.09 1.17
C ILE A 190 13.84 -19.60 1.03
N ILE A 191 14.27 -19.22 -0.16
CA ILE A 191 14.67 -17.84 -0.44
C ILE A 191 13.94 -17.27 -1.65
N THR A 192 13.80 -15.95 -1.64
CA THR A 192 13.32 -15.15 -2.77
C THR A 192 14.41 -14.15 -3.17
N ILE A 193 14.81 -14.18 -4.43
CA ILE A 193 15.80 -13.26 -5.02
C ILE A 193 15.08 -12.35 -6.00
N ASP A 194 15.12 -11.04 -5.75
CA ASP A 194 14.67 -10.02 -6.70
C ASP A 194 15.86 -9.59 -7.56
N LYS A 195 15.80 -9.87 -8.87
CA LYS A 195 16.92 -9.61 -9.80
C LYS A 195 17.17 -8.11 -10.01
N GLU A 196 16.15 -7.28 -9.89
CA GLU A 196 16.26 -5.85 -10.16
C GLU A 196 16.80 -5.07 -8.96
N LYS A 197 16.51 -5.55 -7.75
CA LYS A 197 16.90 -4.90 -6.50
C LYS A 197 18.15 -5.50 -5.85
N ASN A 198 18.70 -6.56 -6.45
CA ASN A 198 19.78 -7.37 -5.87
C ASN A 198 19.52 -7.78 -4.42
N LEU A 199 18.24 -7.98 -4.08
CA LEU A 199 17.79 -8.18 -2.70
C LEU A 199 17.34 -9.62 -2.53
N VAL A 200 17.89 -10.27 -1.51
CA VAL A 200 17.58 -11.65 -1.15
C VAL A 200 16.75 -11.63 0.11
N GLU A 201 15.59 -12.28 0.14
CA GLU A 201 14.75 -12.45 1.32
C GLU A 201 14.66 -13.93 1.69
N LYS A 202 14.72 -14.21 3.00
CA LYS A 202 14.49 -15.55 3.54
C LYS A 202 13.03 -15.65 3.93
N THR A 203 12.30 -16.58 3.32
CA THR A 203 10.94 -16.91 3.74
C THR A 203 11.05 -17.89 4.91
N LYS A 204 10.40 -17.59 6.04
CA LYS A 204 10.33 -18.51 7.19
C LYS A 204 9.48 -19.73 6.83
#